data_AF-A0AAD9Y1D3-F1
#
_entry.id   AF-A0AAD9Y1D3-F1
#
_cell.length_a   1.000
_cell.length_b   1.000
_cell.length_c   1.000
_cell.angle_alpha   90.00
_cell.angle_beta   90.00
_cell.angle_gamma   90.00
#
_symmetry.space_group_name_H-M   'P 1'
#
loop_
_entity.id
_entity.type
_entity.pdbx_description
1 polymer ?
#
loop_
_entity_poly.entity_id
_entity_poly.type
_entity_poly.pdbx_seq_one_letter_code
_entity_poly.pdbx_strand_id
1 'polypeptide(L)'
;MTQELWRQDFEEDGFAVIPGVISHDKAVEYQNRAFSWLKSFDNPSLDLKSPSTWTPENLPFVSGINTFNHYGVVHEKFMWDIRLEPGVVDIFSKIWNTDELIVSFDVLNITLPRRAGHVPREKWPHVDQSPYRNGLQCVQGIVNLSESGPEDGGLTQIAWFEKRGYREHKVVAKPGDLIIWDSRLIHFGAEPTASSDTIRTIAYVSYAPASFATEEVLAAKTEAFNRWLATTHWPHDNIVLRTNQPTLPDGTIDKRRSEPLEKPELSDELLRLAGIKAY
;
A
#
# COMPACT_ATOMS: atom_id res chain seq x y z
N MET A 1 -10.59 -28.97 -12.32
CA MET A 1 -9.59 -27.89 -12.37
C MET A 1 -8.96 -27.82 -10.99
N THR A 2 -7.65 -27.99 -10.88
CA THR A 2 -6.92 -27.81 -9.63
C THR A 2 -7.02 -26.33 -9.27
N GLN A 3 -7.67 -26.01 -8.16
CA GLN A 3 -7.71 -24.65 -7.64
C GLN A 3 -6.29 -24.20 -7.30
N GLU A 4 -5.89 -22.99 -7.69
CA GLU A 4 -4.56 -22.46 -7.37
C GLU A 4 -4.41 -22.36 -5.84
N LEU A 5 -3.26 -22.80 -5.30
CA LEU A 5 -3.04 -22.93 -3.85
C LEU A 5 -3.35 -21.63 -3.09
N TRP A 6 -2.90 -20.48 -3.62
CA TRP A 6 -3.16 -19.17 -3.00
C TRP A 6 -4.65 -18.84 -2.88
N ARG A 7 -5.49 -19.33 -3.81
CA ARG A 7 -6.94 -19.07 -3.82
C ARG A 7 -7.61 -19.90 -2.74
N GLN A 8 -7.11 -21.11 -2.49
CA GLN A 8 -7.56 -21.93 -1.37
C GLN A 8 -7.18 -21.26 -0.04
N ASP A 9 -5.93 -20.83 0.13
CA ASP A 9 -5.46 -20.11 1.33
C ASP A 9 -6.33 -18.86 1.58
N PHE A 10 -6.61 -18.08 0.53
CA PHE A 10 -7.45 -16.90 0.64
C PHE A 10 -8.91 -17.21 1.03
N GLU A 11 -9.52 -18.25 0.45
CA GLU A 11 -10.90 -18.64 0.77
C GLU A 11 -11.03 -19.23 2.18
N GLU A 12 -10.02 -19.96 2.66
CA GLU A 12 -10.02 -20.62 3.97
C GLU A 12 -9.59 -19.69 5.11
N ASP A 13 -8.50 -18.95 4.92
CA ASP A 13 -7.87 -18.12 5.97
C ASP A 13 -8.20 -16.63 5.83
N GLY A 14 -8.80 -16.22 4.71
CA GLY A 14 -9.12 -14.82 4.39
C GLY A 14 -7.92 -14.00 3.91
N PHE A 15 -6.73 -14.60 3.76
CA PHE A 15 -5.52 -13.95 3.26
C PHE A 15 -4.63 -14.93 2.49
N ALA A 16 -3.74 -14.41 1.65
CA ALA A 16 -2.73 -15.22 0.96
C ALA A 16 -1.48 -14.40 0.64
N VAL A 17 -0.34 -15.11 0.49
CA VAL A 17 0.90 -14.55 -0.07
C VAL A 17 1.14 -15.20 -1.43
N ILE A 18 1.11 -14.41 -2.49
CA ILE A 18 1.32 -14.86 -3.86
C ILE A 18 2.78 -14.52 -4.24
N PRO A 19 3.63 -15.53 -4.45
CA PRO A 19 5.05 -15.30 -4.69
C PRO A 19 5.31 -14.78 -6.10
N GLY A 20 6.22 -13.81 -6.22
CA GLY A 20 6.81 -13.40 -7.51
C GLY A 20 5.83 -12.86 -8.54
N VAL A 21 4.75 -12.19 -8.13
CA VAL A 21 3.86 -11.47 -9.07
C VAL A 21 4.57 -10.32 -9.79
N ILE A 22 5.66 -9.83 -9.19
CA ILE A 22 6.67 -8.96 -9.80
C ILE A 22 8.01 -9.69 -9.66
N SER A 23 8.87 -9.61 -10.67
CA SER A 23 10.21 -10.19 -10.55
C SER A 23 11.02 -9.48 -9.46
N HIS A 24 11.91 -10.23 -8.79
CA HIS A 24 12.77 -9.66 -7.75
C HIS A 24 13.53 -8.40 -8.22
N ASP A 25 14.10 -8.44 -9.43
CA ASP A 25 14.87 -7.32 -9.96
C ASP A 25 14.02 -6.06 -10.18
N LYS A 26 12.78 -6.22 -10.66
CA LYS A 26 11.82 -5.11 -10.78
C LYS A 26 11.39 -4.59 -9.40
N ALA A 27 11.17 -5.47 -8.43
CA ALA A 27 10.85 -5.06 -7.06
C ALA A 27 11.98 -4.22 -6.44
N VAL A 28 13.24 -4.61 -6.65
CA VAL A 28 14.43 -3.84 -6.24
C VAL A 28 14.51 -2.51 -6.99
N GLU A 29 14.21 -2.47 -8.28
CA GLU A 29 14.14 -1.22 -9.05
C GLU A 29 13.10 -0.25 -8.47
N TYR A 30 11.88 -0.73 -8.21
CA TYR A 30 10.84 0.07 -7.57
C TYR A 30 11.22 0.55 -6.17
N GLN A 31 11.89 -0.29 -5.38
CA GLN A 31 12.43 0.11 -4.08
C GLN A 31 13.43 1.26 -4.22
N ASN A 32 14.34 1.18 -5.19
CA ASN A 32 15.31 2.24 -5.47
C ASN A 32 14.64 3.54 -5.91
N ARG A 33 13.54 3.46 -6.68
CA ARG A 33 12.73 4.64 -7.04
C ARG A 33 12.04 5.26 -5.83
N ALA A 34 11.51 4.45 -4.91
CA ALA A 34 10.96 4.91 -3.64
C ALA A 34 12.04 5.59 -2.76
N PHE A 35 13.26 5.04 -2.69
CA PHE A 35 14.38 5.67 -1.99
C PHE A 35 14.86 6.96 -2.65
N SER A 36 14.85 7.01 -3.97
CA SER A 36 15.18 8.22 -4.73
C SER A 36 14.14 9.31 -4.47
N TRP A 37 12.86 8.94 -4.43
CA TRP A 37 11.78 9.84 -4.04
C TRP A 37 11.96 10.36 -2.61
N LEU A 38 12.27 9.49 -1.63
CA LEU A 38 12.48 9.89 -0.23
C LEU A 38 13.66 10.89 -0.06
N LYS A 39 14.69 10.76 -0.89
CA LYS A 39 15.87 11.64 -0.94
C LYS A 39 15.72 12.84 -1.89
N SER A 40 14.57 12.99 -2.54
CA SER A 40 14.32 14.07 -3.50
C SER A 40 13.85 15.39 -2.84
N PHE A 41 13.83 15.44 -1.52
CA PHE A 41 13.48 16.63 -0.75
C PHE A 41 14.76 17.42 -0.41
N ASP A 42 14.62 18.63 0.11
CA ASP A 42 15.76 19.46 0.58
C ASP A 42 16.36 18.90 1.90
N ASN A 43 16.74 17.61 1.90
CA ASN A 43 17.25 16.86 3.05
C ASN A 43 18.63 16.22 2.77
N PRO A 44 19.66 17.00 2.43
CA PRO A 44 20.97 16.47 2.00
C PRO A 44 21.69 15.65 3.08
N SER A 45 21.28 15.77 4.35
CA SER A 45 21.84 15.00 5.45
C SER A 45 21.25 13.59 5.58
N LEU A 46 20.17 13.26 4.86
CA LEU A 46 19.57 11.91 4.91
C LEU A 46 20.47 10.89 4.20
N ASP A 47 21.02 9.95 4.97
CA ASP A 47 21.72 8.78 4.47
C ASP A 47 21.04 7.50 4.96
N LEU A 48 20.45 6.75 4.01
CA LEU A 48 19.76 5.49 4.30
C LEU A 48 20.70 4.39 4.81
N LYS A 49 22.02 4.58 4.76
CA LYS A 49 23.01 3.68 5.38
C LYS A 49 23.44 4.13 6.78
N SER A 50 23.00 5.30 7.24
CA SER A 50 23.42 5.89 8.51
C SER A 50 22.21 6.19 9.41
N PRO A 51 21.85 5.27 10.34
CA PRO A 51 20.68 5.41 11.21
C PRO A 51 20.62 6.69 12.04
N SER A 52 21.78 7.30 12.32
CA SER A 52 21.86 8.58 13.04
C SER A 52 21.29 9.76 12.24
N THR A 53 21.16 9.62 10.92
CA THR A 53 20.61 10.67 10.04
C THR A 53 19.10 10.60 9.89
N TRP A 54 18.45 9.54 10.36
CA TRP A 54 17.01 9.30 10.20
C TRP A 54 16.21 10.10 11.22
N THR A 55 16.25 11.43 11.13
CA THR A 55 15.53 12.35 12.02
C THR A 55 14.31 12.94 11.31
N PRO A 56 13.28 13.41 12.06
CA PRO A 56 12.12 14.06 11.45
C PRO A 56 12.49 15.23 10.53
N GLU A 57 13.56 15.96 10.85
CA GLU A 57 14.04 17.11 10.07
C GLU A 57 14.65 16.69 8.72
N ASN A 58 15.20 15.47 8.66
CA ASN A 58 15.80 14.89 7.46
C ASN A 58 14.81 14.07 6.62
N LEU A 59 13.54 14.00 7.01
CA LEU A 59 12.52 13.23 6.29
C LEU A 59 11.40 14.15 5.82
N PRO A 60 10.73 13.86 4.68
CA PRO A 60 9.43 14.44 4.41
C PRO A 60 8.43 14.02 5.50
N PHE A 61 7.31 14.73 5.60
CA PHE A 61 6.27 14.36 6.55
C PHE A 61 5.84 12.91 6.34
N VAL A 62 5.82 12.16 7.43
CA VAL A 62 5.36 10.78 7.50
C VAL A 62 4.18 10.72 8.44
N SER A 63 3.14 9.96 8.07
CA SER A 63 1.96 9.79 8.93
C SER A 63 2.32 9.04 10.22
N GLY A 64 1.41 9.08 11.21
CA GLY A 64 1.55 8.29 12.44
C GLY A 64 1.54 6.77 12.25
N ILE A 65 1.34 6.29 11.01
CA ILE A 65 1.42 4.87 10.61
C ILE A 65 2.56 4.54 9.63
N ASN A 66 3.58 5.39 9.56
CA ASN A 66 4.75 5.24 8.67
C ASN A 66 4.40 5.24 7.17
N THR A 67 3.31 5.92 6.80
CA THR A 67 2.84 6.00 5.40
C THR A 67 3.02 7.40 4.82
N PHE A 68 3.22 7.43 3.51
CA PHE A 68 3.28 8.61 2.67
C PHE A 68 2.08 8.58 1.72
N ASN A 69 1.19 9.55 1.89
CA ASN A 69 -0.01 9.77 1.09
C ASN A 69 -0.09 11.21 0.55
N HIS A 70 0.93 12.01 0.86
CA HIS A 70 1.08 13.39 0.45
C HIS A 70 2.09 13.51 -0.71
N TYR A 71 2.35 14.74 -1.15
CA TYR A 71 3.38 15.08 -2.13
C TYR A 71 3.19 14.42 -3.50
N GLY A 72 1.94 14.04 -3.84
CA GLY A 72 1.61 13.32 -5.07
C GLY A 72 2.17 11.89 -5.14
N VAL A 73 2.75 11.36 -4.05
CA VAL A 73 3.53 10.11 -4.08
C VAL A 73 2.71 8.93 -4.60
N VAL A 74 1.42 8.88 -4.26
CA VAL A 74 0.51 7.80 -4.67
C VAL A 74 0.28 7.76 -6.17
N HIS A 75 0.67 8.81 -6.91
CA HIS A 75 0.60 8.90 -8.36
C HIS A 75 1.97 9.03 -9.03
N GLU A 76 3.06 8.81 -8.31
CA GLU A 76 4.38 8.69 -8.93
C GLU A 76 4.37 7.56 -9.96
N LYS A 77 5.15 7.73 -11.04
CA LYS A 77 5.19 6.74 -12.12
C LYS A 77 5.48 5.34 -11.59
N PHE A 78 6.40 5.16 -10.62
CA PHE A 78 6.66 3.84 -10.05
C PHE A 78 5.45 3.23 -9.31
N MET A 79 4.63 4.05 -8.65
CA MET A 79 3.40 3.56 -7.99
C MET A 79 2.37 3.12 -9.03
N TRP A 80 2.27 3.80 -10.17
CA TRP A 80 1.43 3.38 -11.28
C TRP A 80 1.96 2.15 -12.01
N ASP A 81 3.27 2.10 -12.26
CA ASP A 81 3.92 0.95 -12.87
C ASP A 81 3.65 -0.31 -12.03
N ILE A 82 3.76 -0.24 -10.69
CA ILE A 82 3.40 -1.35 -9.77
C ILE A 82 1.93 -1.77 -9.91
N ARG A 83 0.99 -0.82 -9.96
CA ARG A 83 -0.44 -1.12 -10.09
C ARG A 83 -0.80 -1.75 -11.45
N LEU A 84 0.05 -1.55 -12.45
CA LEU A 84 -0.10 -2.07 -13.81
C LEU A 84 0.69 -3.37 -14.03
N GLU A 85 1.42 -3.87 -13.04
CA GLU A 85 2.15 -5.13 -13.20
C GLU A 85 1.18 -6.27 -13.51
N PRO A 86 1.37 -7.01 -14.62
CA PRO A 86 0.39 -8.02 -15.06
C PRO A 86 0.11 -9.08 -14.01
N GLY A 87 1.13 -9.50 -13.24
CA GLY A 87 0.96 -10.47 -12.16
C GLY A 87 0.13 -9.94 -10.99
N VAL A 88 0.10 -8.63 -10.75
CA VAL A 88 -0.77 -8.02 -9.74
C VAL A 88 -2.21 -7.98 -10.26
N VAL A 89 -2.42 -7.47 -11.48
CA VAL A 89 -3.76 -7.35 -12.09
C VAL A 89 -4.43 -8.72 -12.23
N ASP A 90 -3.70 -9.73 -12.72
CA ASP A 90 -4.19 -11.11 -12.90
C ASP A 90 -4.78 -11.70 -11.60
N ILE A 91 -4.12 -11.48 -10.45
CA ILE A 91 -4.60 -11.99 -9.16
C ILE A 91 -5.93 -11.35 -8.79
N PHE A 92 -6.06 -10.03 -8.93
CA PHE A 92 -7.33 -9.36 -8.63
C PHE A 92 -8.43 -9.72 -9.65
N SER A 93 -8.08 -9.94 -10.92
CA SER A 93 -9.05 -10.40 -11.93
C SER A 93 -9.63 -11.76 -11.55
N LYS A 94 -8.78 -12.68 -11.08
CA LYS A 94 -9.20 -14.02 -10.62
C LYS A 94 -10.05 -14.00 -9.35
N ILE A 95 -9.73 -13.10 -8.41
CA ILE A 95 -10.53 -12.93 -7.18
C ILE A 95 -11.95 -12.46 -7.52
N TRP A 96 -12.05 -11.45 -8.39
CA TRP A 96 -13.32 -10.81 -8.72
C TRP A 96 -14.05 -11.45 -9.91
N ASN A 97 -13.40 -12.40 -10.58
CA ASN A 97 -13.90 -13.09 -11.77
C ASN A 97 -14.29 -12.11 -12.90
N THR A 98 -13.47 -11.08 -13.10
CA THR A 98 -13.60 -10.08 -14.18
C THR A 98 -12.28 -9.36 -14.42
N ASP A 99 -12.00 -8.96 -15.66
CA ASP A 99 -10.86 -8.09 -16.01
C ASP A 99 -11.22 -6.59 -15.96
N GLU A 100 -12.48 -6.27 -15.69
CA GLU A 100 -12.99 -4.91 -15.57
C GLU A 100 -12.80 -4.37 -14.14
N LEU A 101 -11.56 -4.01 -13.80
CA LEU A 101 -11.16 -3.63 -12.44
C LEU A 101 -10.95 -2.12 -12.26
N ILE A 102 -11.12 -1.62 -11.06
CA ILE A 102 -10.62 -0.29 -10.66
C ILE A 102 -9.79 -0.40 -9.39
N VAL A 103 -8.77 0.45 -9.23
CA VAL A 103 -7.78 0.41 -8.14
C VAL A 103 -7.88 1.62 -7.21
N SER A 104 -7.54 1.43 -5.93
CA SER A 104 -7.42 2.52 -4.93
C SER A 104 -6.16 3.36 -5.13
N PHE A 105 -6.23 4.66 -4.80
CA PHE A 105 -5.05 5.55 -4.78
C PHE A 105 -4.46 5.58 -3.37
N ASP A 106 -4.08 4.39 -2.92
CA ASP A 106 -3.59 4.15 -1.56
C ASP A 106 -2.11 4.55 -1.40
N VAL A 107 -1.61 4.39 -0.19
CA VAL A 107 -0.36 4.97 0.32
C VAL A 107 0.90 4.20 -0.05
N LEU A 108 2.04 4.89 -0.06
CA LEU A 108 3.38 4.30 0.02
C LEU A 108 3.76 4.09 1.49
N ASN A 109 4.48 3.02 1.85
CA ASN A 109 5.08 2.88 3.19
C ASN A 109 6.58 2.62 3.05
N ILE A 110 7.37 3.46 3.73
CA ILE A 110 8.81 3.26 3.93
C ILE A 110 9.02 3.32 5.44
N THR A 111 9.23 2.17 6.06
CA THR A 111 9.51 2.06 7.51
C THR A 111 11.01 1.81 7.71
N LEU A 112 11.67 2.74 8.40
CA LEU A 112 13.08 2.64 8.73
C LEU A 112 13.30 1.73 9.95
N PRO A 113 14.42 1.00 10.03
CA PRO A 113 14.79 0.24 11.22
C PRO A 113 14.84 1.09 12.50
N ARG A 114 14.75 0.42 13.65
CA ARG A 114 14.78 1.11 14.95
C ARG A 114 16.14 1.78 15.15
N ARG A 115 16.12 3.09 15.41
CA ARG A 115 17.27 3.86 15.89
C ARG A 115 17.41 3.76 17.41
N ALA A 116 18.60 4.09 17.93
CA ALA A 116 18.82 4.17 19.38
C ALA A 116 17.81 5.14 20.03
N GLY A 117 17.17 4.71 21.12
CA GLY A 117 16.14 5.48 21.83
C GLY A 117 14.77 5.53 21.12
N HIS A 118 14.56 4.77 20.05
CA HIS A 118 13.25 4.64 19.43
C HIS A 118 12.25 3.98 20.38
N VAL A 119 11.09 4.62 20.57
CA VAL A 119 9.96 4.08 21.31
C VAL A 119 8.97 3.51 20.30
N PRO A 120 8.76 2.18 20.27
CA PRO A 120 7.82 1.56 19.34
C PRO A 120 6.38 2.04 19.58
N ARG A 121 5.61 2.14 18.51
CA ARG A 121 4.18 2.47 18.60
C ARG A 121 3.38 1.31 19.19
N GLU A 122 2.26 1.64 19.83
CA GLU A 122 1.29 0.62 20.26
C GLU A 122 0.69 -0.09 19.05
N LYS A 123 0.37 -1.39 19.21
CA LYS A 123 -0.30 -2.16 18.18
C LYS A 123 -1.73 -1.65 18.00
N TRP A 124 -2.19 -1.52 16.75
CA TRP A 124 -3.54 -1.06 16.44
C TRP A 124 -4.30 -2.07 15.57
N PRO A 125 -4.71 -3.22 16.13
CA PRO A 125 -5.50 -4.21 15.39
C PRO A 125 -6.89 -3.66 15.06
N HIS A 126 -7.27 -3.68 13.77
CA HIS A 126 -8.57 -3.19 13.29
C HIS A 126 -9.09 -4.00 12.09
N VAL A 127 -10.38 -3.84 11.79
CA VAL A 127 -10.99 -4.23 10.51
C VAL A 127 -11.40 -2.98 9.75
N ASP A 128 -11.40 -3.06 8.42
CA ASP A 128 -11.76 -1.94 7.56
C ASP A 128 -13.14 -2.09 6.91
N GLN A 129 -13.55 -3.32 6.59
CA GLN A 129 -14.90 -3.56 6.11
C GLN A 129 -15.89 -3.62 7.28
N SER A 130 -16.86 -2.69 7.25
CA SER A 130 -17.93 -2.62 8.25
C SER A 130 -18.64 -3.97 8.43
N PRO A 131 -18.92 -4.41 9.68
CA PRO A 131 -19.63 -5.66 9.93
C PRO A 131 -21.09 -5.65 9.43
N TYR A 132 -21.62 -4.49 9.03
CA TYR A 132 -22.96 -4.35 8.46
C TYR A 132 -23.00 -4.58 6.94
N ARG A 133 -21.84 -4.72 6.28
CA ARG A 133 -21.74 -5.01 4.84
C ARG A 133 -21.74 -6.52 4.62
N ASN A 134 -22.61 -6.98 3.71
CA ASN A 134 -22.74 -8.39 3.38
C ASN A 134 -21.82 -8.78 2.21
N GLY A 135 -21.20 -9.95 2.32
CA GLY A 135 -20.34 -10.52 1.27
C GLY A 135 -18.93 -9.90 1.22
N LEU A 136 -18.15 -10.35 0.23
CA LEU A 136 -16.85 -9.80 -0.08
C LEU A 136 -17.05 -8.48 -0.85
N GLN A 137 -16.64 -7.37 -0.26
CA GLN A 137 -16.76 -6.06 -0.90
C GLN A 137 -15.39 -5.41 -1.14
N CYS A 138 -14.40 -5.62 -0.27
CA CYS A 138 -13.06 -5.09 -0.48
C CYS A 138 -11.97 -6.11 -0.16
N VAL A 139 -11.08 -6.32 -1.12
CA VAL A 139 -9.83 -7.08 -0.94
C VAL A 139 -8.68 -6.10 -0.97
N GLN A 140 -7.95 -6.02 0.15
CA GLN A 140 -6.75 -5.20 0.26
C GLN A 140 -5.52 -6.02 -0.15
N GLY A 141 -4.47 -5.31 -0.55
CA GLY A 141 -3.25 -5.90 -1.05
C GLY A 141 -2.02 -5.04 -0.73
N ILE A 142 -0.88 -5.71 -0.58
CA ILE A 142 0.45 -5.12 -0.39
C ILE A 142 1.39 -5.79 -1.38
N VAL A 143 1.99 -4.98 -2.26
CA VAL A 143 3.15 -5.40 -3.05
C VAL A 143 4.42 -5.14 -2.24
N ASN A 144 5.17 -6.20 -1.94
CA ASN A 144 6.42 -6.10 -1.19
C ASN A 144 7.57 -5.63 -2.08
N LEU A 145 8.23 -4.52 -1.72
CA LEU A 145 9.44 -4.02 -2.39
C LEU A 145 10.70 -4.25 -1.56
N SER A 146 10.55 -4.84 -0.37
CA SER A 146 11.62 -5.26 0.53
C SER A 146 11.27 -6.62 1.14
N GLU A 147 12.26 -7.26 1.76
CA GLU A 147 11.98 -8.40 2.63
C GLU A 147 11.08 -7.96 3.80
N SER A 148 10.20 -8.87 4.23
CA SER A 148 9.36 -8.74 5.43
C SER A 148 9.50 -10.02 6.22
N GLY A 149 10.66 -10.21 6.86
CA GLY A 149 10.97 -11.34 7.73
C GLY A 149 10.27 -11.26 9.11
N PRO A 150 10.52 -12.25 9.98
CA PRO A 150 9.93 -12.29 11.34
C PRO A 150 10.27 -11.08 12.21
N GLU A 151 11.43 -10.48 11.99
CA GLU A 151 11.94 -9.34 12.75
C GLU A 151 11.66 -7.99 12.08
N ASP A 152 11.22 -7.99 10.83
CA ASP A 152 11.06 -6.76 10.04
C ASP A 152 9.68 -6.12 10.22
N GLY A 153 9.52 -4.88 9.76
CA GLY A 153 8.19 -4.28 9.63
C GLY A 153 7.36 -5.03 8.58
N GLY A 154 6.04 -5.09 8.69
CA GLY A 154 5.21 -5.89 7.78
C GLY A 154 3.73 -5.90 8.11
N LEU A 155 2.93 -6.59 7.31
CA LEU A 155 1.55 -6.85 7.67
C LEU A 155 1.52 -7.94 8.75
N THR A 156 0.83 -7.68 9.84
CA THR A 156 0.43 -8.69 10.81
C THR A 156 -1.07 -8.86 10.72
N GLN A 157 -1.48 -10.09 10.43
CA GLN A 157 -2.88 -10.50 10.41
C GLN A 157 -3.17 -11.25 11.71
N ILE A 158 -4.35 -11.05 12.27
CA ILE A 158 -4.92 -11.97 13.25
C ILE A 158 -5.79 -12.92 12.44
N ALA A 159 -5.11 -13.85 11.76
CA ALA A 159 -5.53 -14.60 10.58
C ALA A 159 -6.87 -15.34 10.73
N TRP A 160 -7.98 -14.73 10.31
CA TRP A 160 -9.36 -15.11 10.65
C TRP A 160 -9.67 -15.21 12.14
N PHE A 161 -8.75 -14.66 12.93
CA PHE A 161 -8.48 -15.01 14.28
C PHE A 161 -8.28 -16.55 14.28
N GLU A 162 -7.21 -17.11 14.85
CA GLU A 162 -7.13 -18.54 15.20
C GLU A 162 -8.39 -19.15 15.87
N LYS A 163 -9.44 -19.51 15.11
CA LYS A 163 -10.70 -20.06 15.61
C LYS A 163 -10.57 -21.51 15.87
N ARG A 164 -9.61 -21.72 16.76
CA ARG A 164 -9.29 -22.82 17.66
C ARG A 164 -8.21 -22.44 18.73
N GLY A 165 -7.62 -21.22 18.86
CA GLY A 165 -6.58 -20.91 19.90
C GLY A 165 -5.92 -19.50 20.12
N TYR A 166 -6.43 -18.40 19.53
CA TYR A 166 -5.84 -17.06 19.12
C TYR A 166 -4.44 -16.47 19.56
N ARG A 167 -3.58 -16.10 18.58
CA ARG A 167 -2.26 -15.39 18.59
C ARG A 167 -2.07 -14.59 17.28
N GLU A 168 -1.09 -13.69 17.28
CA GLU A 168 -0.69 -12.88 16.12
C GLU A 168 0.07 -13.72 15.07
N HIS A 169 -0.25 -13.55 13.78
CA HIS A 169 0.50 -14.15 12.68
C HIS A 169 1.21 -13.07 11.86
N LYS A 170 2.55 -13.06 11.94
CA LYS A 170 3.38 -12.20 11.11
C LYS A 170 3.43 -12.77 9.68
N VAL A 171 2.89 -12.03 8.72
CA VAL A 171 2.94 -12.44 7.31
C VAL A 171 4.34 -12.16 6.77
N VAL A 172 4.99 -13.22 6.29
CA VAL A 172 6.35 -13.17 5.72
C VAL A 172 6.26 -13.13 4.20
N ALA A 173 7.02 -12.23 3.56
CA ALA A 173 7.01 -12.06 2.11
C ALA A 173 8.36 -11.51 1.60
N LYS A 174 8.71 -11.87 0.37
CA LYS A 174 9.92 -11.42 -0.34
C LYS A 174 9.62 -10.24 -1.26
N PRO A 175 10.64 -9.48 -1.69
CA PRO A 175 10.46 -8.49 -2.75
C PRO A 175 9.84 -9.14 -4.00
N GLY A 176 8.74 -8.56 -4.49
CA GLY A 176 7.98 -9.02 -5.64
C GLY A 176 6.76 -9.89 -5.32
N ASP A 177 6.59 -10.30 -4.06
CA ASP A 177 5.39 -11.00 -3.60
C ASP A 177 4.21 -10.03 -3.40
N LEU A 178 2.99 -10.52 -3.56
CA LEU A 178 1.76 -9.81 -3.23
C LEU A 178 1.08 -10.49 -2.04
N ILE A 179 0.86 -9.72 -0.98
CA ILE A 179 0.04 -10.14 0.15
C ILE A 179 -1.38 -9.61 -0.09
N ILE A 180 -2.40 -10.47 -0.11
CA ILE A 180 -3.81 -10.07 -0.19
C ILE A 180 -4.58 -10.50 1.06
N TRP A 181 -5.61 -9.74 1.42
CA TRP A 181 -6.55 -10.12 2.47
C TRP A 181 -7.94 -9.55 2.29
N ASP A 182 -8.93 -10.27 2.80
CA ASP A 182 -10.28 -9.80 3.00
C ASP A 182 -10.29 -8.70 4.06
N SER A 183 -10.85 -7.53 3.72
CA SER A 183 -10.89 -6.36 4.62
C SER A 183 -11.67 -6.58 5.93
N ARG A 184 -12.36 -7.73 6.07
CA ARG A 184 -13.01 -8.19 7.30
C ARG A 184 -12.05 -8.86 8.29
N LEU A 185 -10.83 -9.21 7.88
CA LEU A 185 -9.80 -9.73 8.78
C LEU A 185 -9.23 -8.63 9.69
N ILE A 186 -8.91 -8.96 10.94
CA ILE A 186 -8.19 -8.00 11.79
C ILE A 186 -6.73 -8.03 11.45
N HIS A 187 -6.19 -6.83 11.21
CA HIS A 187 -4.81 -6.65 10.80
C HIS A 187 -4.23 -5.36 11.36
N PHE A 188 -2.91 -5.26 11.28
CA PHE A 188 -2.15 -4.06 11.54
C PHE A 188 -0.76 -4.13 10.89
N GLY A 189 -0.14 -2.98 10.64
CA GLY A 189 1.28 -2.91 10.29
C GLY A 189 2.15 -3.10 11.53
N ALA A 190 2.95 -4.17 11.58
CA ALA A 190 3.95 -4.36 12.63
C ALA A 190 5.17 -3.47 12.38
N GLU A 191 5.68 -2.89 13.47
CA GLU A 191 6.99 -2.24 13.52
C GLU A 191 8.12 -3.30 13.49
N PRO A 192 9.27 -3.03 12.85
CA PRO A 192 10.45 -3.90 12.96
C PRO A 192 10.88 -4.04 14.42
N THR A 193 11.56 -5.12 14.78
CA THR A 193 12.18 -5.31 16.08
C THR A 193 13.54 -4.58 16.15
N ALA A 194 14.23 -4.66 17.29
CA ALA A 194 15.52 -4.00 17.45
C ALA A 194 16.67 -4.69 16.68
N SER A 195 16.45 -5.91 16.18
CA SER A 195 17.45 -6.69 15.43
C SER A 195 17.33 -6.57 13.91
N SER A 196 16.25 -5.97 13.40
CA SER A 196 16.07 -5.76 11.96
C SER A 196 16.93 -4.60 11.47
N ASP A 197 17.58 -4.79 10.32
CA ASP A 197 18.27 -3.77 9.52
C ASP A 197 17.57 -3.50 8.18
N THR A 198 16.42 -4.13 7.93
CA THR A 198 15.63 -3.97 6.70
C THR A 198 14.85 -2.66 6.69
N ILE A 199 15.09 -1.82 5.69
CA ILE A 199 14.17 -0.73 5.36
C ILE A 199 12.98 -1.33 4.63
N ARG A 200 11.86 -1.43 5.37
CA ARG A 200 10.64 -2.01 4.82
C ARG A 200 10.01 -1.05 3.82
N THR A 201 9.83 -1.49 2.58
CA THR A 201 9.24 -0.71 1.50
C THR A 201 8.11 -1.50 0.86
N ILE A 202 6.91 -0.93 0.78
CA ILE A 202 5.75 -1.58 0.17
C ILE A 202 4.82 -0.59 -0.54
N ALA A 203 3.98 -1.10 -1.46
CA ALA A 203 2.86 -0.35 -2.04
C ALA A 203 1.52 -0.99 -1.67
N TYR A 204 0.59 -0.21 -1.14
CA TYR A 204 -0.79 -0.68 -0.92
C TYR A 204 -1.58 -0.63 -2.23
N VAL A 205 -2.28 -1.72 -2.54
CA VAL A 205 -3.12 -1.84 -3.73
C VAL A 205 -4.41 -2.57 -3.37
N SER A 206 -5.56 -2.05 -3.79
CA SER A 206 -6.86 -2.72 -3.62
C SER A 206 -7.68 -2.50 -4.87
N TYR A 207 -8.27 -3.58 -5.39
CA TYR A 207 -9.05 -3.57 -6.62
C TYR A 207 -10.47 -4.07 -6.38
N ALA A 208 -11.41 -3.61 -7.17
CA ALA A 208 -12.76 -4.14 -7.25
C ALA A 208 -13.33 -3.98 -8.68
N PRO A 209 -14.41 -4.69 -9.04
CA PRO A 209 -15.08 -4.48 -10.32
C PRO A 209 -15.48 -3.03 -10.55
N ALA A 210 -15.26 -2.53 -11.76
CA ALA A 210 -15.70 -1.19 -12.17
C ALA A 210 -17.23 -1.02 -12.02
N SER A 211 -17.98 -2.10 -12.24
CA SER A 211 -19.44 -2.15 -12.09
C SER A 211 -19.95 -1.95 -10.66
N PHE A 212 -19.08 -2.01 -9.64
CA PHE A 212 -19.45 -1.71 -8.26
C PHE A 212 -19.46 -0.20 -7.97
N ALA A 213 -18.76 0.61 -8.78
CA ALA A 213 -18.68 2.05 -8.57
C ALA A 213 -19.91 2.77 -9.14
N THR A 214 -20.46 3.69 -8.36
CA THR A 214 -21.49 4.63 -8.85
C THR A 214 -20.84 5.77 -9.64
N GLU A 215 -21.63 6.51 -10.41
CA GLU A 215 -21.14 7.71 -11.13
C GLU A 215 -20.54 8.76 -10.16
N GLU A 216 -21.12 8.90 -8.96
CA GLU A 216 -20.61 9.79 -7.91
C GLU A 216 -19.22 9.36 -7.43
N VAL A 217 -19.01 8.05 -7.22
CA VAL A 217 -17.70 7.48 -6.87
C VAL A 217 -16.69 7.74 -7.98
N LEU A 218 -17.06 7.49 -9.25
CA LEU A 218 -16.17 7.73 -10.39
C LEU A 218 -15.82 9.22 -10.54
N ALA A 219 -16.75 10.12 -10.25
CA ALA A 219 -16.49 11.56 -10.21
C ALA A 219 -15.50 11.93 -9.10
N ALA A 220 -15.65 11.37 -7.89
CA ALA A 220 -14.71 11.59 -6.79
C ALA A 220 -13.31 11.04 -7.10
N LYS A 221 -13.21 9.85 -7.74
CA LYS A 221 -11.93 9.31 -8.22
C LYS A 221 -11.30 10.20 -9.29
N THR A 222 -12.12 10.72 -10.21
CA THR A 222 -11.66 11.66 -11.25
C THR A 222 -11.08 12.94 -10.64
N GLU A 223 -11.75 13.49 -9.63
CA GLU A 223 -11.23 14.63 -8.88
C GLU A 223 -9.91 14.29 -8.18
N ALA A 224 -9.85 13.16 -7.47
CA ALA A 224 -8.65 12.72 -6.78
C ALA A 224 -7.46 12.55 -7.76
N PHE A 225 -7.71 11.90 -8.89
CA PHE A 225 -6.71 11.66 -9.94
C PHE A 225 -6.16 12.97 -10.52
N ASN A 226 -7.05 13.89 -10.93
CA ASN A 226 -6.66 15.17 -11.54
C ASN A 226 -5.91 16.09 -10.56
N ARG A 227 -6.12 15.91 -9.26
CA ARG A 227 -5.50 16.71 -8.19
C ARG A 227 -4.34 15.99 -7.50
N TRP A 228 -3.96 14.79 -7.96
CA TRP A 228 -2.90 13.97 -7.37
C TRP A 228 -3.12 13.63 -5.89
N LEU A 229 -4.36 13.29 -5.53
CA LEU A 229 -4.78 13.03 -4.16
C LEU A 229 -4.90 11.53 -3.88
N ALA A 230 -4.46 11.11 -2.70
CA ALA A 230 -4.74 9.77 -2.21
C ALA A 230 -6.22 9.61 -1.83
N THR A 231 -6.70 8.38 -1.86
CA THR A 231 -8.04 7.99 -1.38
C THR A 231 -7.93 7.08 -0.16
N THR A 232 -9.05 6.52 0.28
CA THR A 232 -9.04 5.33 1.13
C THR A 232 -8.60 4.11 0.31
N HIS A 233 -8.39 2.97 0.98
CA HIS A 233 -8.14 1.69 0.32
C HIS A 233 -9.35 1.17 -0.47
N TRP A 234 -10.55 1.74 -0.31
CA TRP A 234 -11.73 1.31 -1.06
C TRP A 234 -11.64 1.80 -2.52
N PRO A 235 -11.71 0.92 -3.52
CA PRO A 235 -11.57 1.33 -4.92
C PRO A 235 -12.87 1.85 -5.54
N HIS A 236 -14.05 1.45 -5.04
CA HIS A 236 -15.36 1.66 -5.66
C HIS A 236 -16.44 2.26 -4.73
N ASP A 237 -16.08 2.59 -3.48
CA ASP A 237 -16.99 3.14 -2.46
C ASP A 237 -16.17 3.89 -1.41
N ASN A 238 -16.80 4.62 -0.49
CA ASN A 238 -16.15 5.32 0.63
C ASN A 238 -14.89 6.11 0.22
N ILE A 239 -14.98 6.79 -0.93
CA ILE A 239 -13.88 7.57 -1.50
C ILE A 239 -13.74 8.85 -0.71
N VAL A 240 -12.74 8.88 0.19
CA VAL A 240 -12.37 10.08 0.94
C VAL A 240 -11.07 10.65 0.37
N LEU A 241 -11.15 11.83 -0.23
CA LEU A 241 -10.00 12.57 -0.77
C LEU A 241 -9.09 13.00 0.38
N ARG A 242 -7.80 12.68 0.27
CA ARG A 242 -6.76 13.13 1.19
C ARG A 242 -6.03 14.32 0.60
N THR A 243 -5.74 15.34 1.40
CA THR A 243 -4.85 16.44 0.97
C THR A 243 -3.51 15.88 0.53
N ASN A 244 -2.92 16.42 -0.54
CA ASN A 244 -1.55 16.11 -0.98
C ASN A 244 -0.50 17.04 -0.34
N GLN A 245 -0.91 17.94 0.56
CA GLN A 245 -0.01 18.81 1.32
C GLN A 245 -0.18 18.54 2.82
N PRO A 246 0.86 18.07 3.52
CA PRO A 246 0.77 17.78 4.94
C PRO A 246 0.85 19.05 5.77
N THR A 247 0.28 18.99 6.98
CA THR A 247 0.49 19.99 8.02
C THR A 247 1.62 19.53 8.93
N LEU A 248 2.66 20.36 9.08
CA LEU A 248 3.83 20.11 9.91
C LEU A 248 3.50 20.27 11.40
N PRO A 249 4.36 19.79 12.32
CA PRO A 249 4.12 19.91 13.76
C PRO A 249 3.94 21.35 14.27
N ASP A 250 4.47 22.35 13.56
CA ASP A 250 4.30 23.77 13.86
C ASP A 250 2.99 24.37 13.33
N GLY A 251 2.14 23.56 12.69
CA GLY A 251 0.85 23.96 12.10
C GLY A 251 0.96 24.55 10.69
N THR A 252 2.16 24.68 10.13
CA THR A 252 2.34 25.17 8.76
C THR A 252 2.09 24.08 7.73
N ILE A 253 1.64 24.47 6.53
CA ILE A 253 1.48 23.54 5.41
C ILE A 253 2.82 23.39 4.71
N ASP A 254 3.27 22.14 4.55
CA ASP A 254 4.43 21.83 3.73
C ASP A 254 4.08 21.89 2.24
N LYS A 255 4.64 22.87 1.56
CA LYS A 255 4.36 23.17 0.15
C LYS A 255 5.44 22.66 -0.81
N ARG A 256 6.42 21.89 -0.33
CA ARG A 256 7.55 21.41 -1.16
C ARG A 256 7.10 20.65 -2.41
N ARG A 257 5.96 19.96 -2.35
CA ARG A 257 5.39 19.24 -3.49
C ARG A 257 3.88 19.04 -3.37
N SER A 258 3.19 19.04 -4.50
CA SER A 258 1.75 18.71 -4.60
C SER A 258 1.40 17.84 -5.82
N GLU A 259 2.39 17.45 -6.62
CA GLU A 259 2.23 16.57 -7.77
C GLU A 259 3.41 15.58 -7.85
N PRO A 260 3.28 14.46 -8.59
CA PRO A 260 4.37 13.54 -8.80
C PRO A 260 5.63 14.21 -9.35
N LEU A 261 6.80 13.79 -8.86
CA LEU A 261 8.08 14.17 -9.43
C LEU A 261 8.25 13.57 -10.83
N GLU A 262 7.90 12.30 -10.98
CA GLU A 262 7.85 11.60 -12.26
C GLU A 262 6.39 11.24 -12.56
N LYS A 263 5.78 11.92 -13.53
CA LYS A 263 4.38 11.70 -13.92
C LYS A 263 4.22 10.37 -14.66
N PRO A 264 3.10 9.66 -14.44
CA PRO A 264 2.83 8.39 -15.10
C PRO A 264 2.51 8.62 -16.59
N GLU A 265 2.72 7.57 -17.38
CA GLU A 265 2.20 7.51 -18.75
C GLU A 265 0.71 7.21 -18.73
N LEU A 266 -0.10 8.11 -19.28
CA LEU A 266 -1.56 8.00 -19.27
C LEU A 266 -2.07 7.05 -20.36
N SER A 267 -1.76 5.76 -20.21
CA SER A 267 -2.26 4.70 -21.08
C SER A 267 -3.77 4.47 -20.87
N ASP A 268 -4.43 3.88 -21.87
CA ASP A 268 -5.84 3.49 -21.75
C ASP A 268 -6.09 2.52 -20.58
N GLU A 269 -5.14 1.63 -20.32
CA GLU A 269 -5.19 0.69 -19.20
C GLU A 269 -5.13 1.41 -17.85
N LEU A 270 -4.20 2.37 -17.70
CA LEU A 270 -4.10 3.20 -16.51
C LEU A 270 -5.40 3.98 -16.28
N LEU A 271 -5.90 4.63 -17.33
CA LEU A 271 -7.12 5.44 -17.23
C LEU A 271 -8.34 4.60 -16.88
N ARG A 272 -8.40 3.35 -17.33
CA ARG A 272 -9.45 2.39 -16.95
C ARG A 272 -9.34 1.96 -15.49
N LEU A 273 -8.16 1.49 -15.05
CA LEU A 273 -7.93 1.13 -13.65
C LEU A 273 -8.15 2.31 -12.69
N ALA A 274 -7.85 3.53 -13.12
CA ALA A 274 -8.09 4.74 -12.36
C ALA A 274 -9.59 5.11 -12.24
N GLY A 275 -10.48 4.47 -13.02
CA GLY A 275 -11.89 4.83 -13.11
C GLY A 275 -12.17 6.11 -13.90
N ILE A 276 -11.24 6.53 -14.76
CA ILE A 276 -11.34 7.74 -15.60
C ILE A 276 -11.93 7.40 -16.98
N LYS A 277 -11.54 6.24 -17.51
CA LYS A 277 -12.04 5.69 -18.77
C LYS A 277 -12.91 4.47 -18.46
N ALA A 278 -14.09 4.38 -19.08
CA ALA A 278 -14.92 3.19 -18.98
C ALA A 278 -14.24 1.97 -19.64
N TYR A 279 -14.62 0.79 -19.18
CA TYR A 279 -14.17 -0.47 -19.77
C TYR A 279 -14.74 -0.67 -21.18
#